data_AF-C0E0W6-F1
#
_entry.id   AF-C0E0W6-F1
#
_cell.length_a   1.000
_cell.length_b   1.000
_cell.length_c   1.000
_cell.angle_alpha   90.00
_cell.angle_beta   90.00
_cell.angle_gamma   90.00
#
_symmetry.space_group_name_H-M   'P 1'
#
loop_
_entity.id
_entity.type
_entity.pdbx_description
1 polymer ?
#
loop_
_entity_poly.entity_id
_entity_poly.type
_entity_poly.pdbx_seq_one_letter_code
_entity_poly.pdbx_strand_id
1 'polypeptide(L)' 'MTSSTTPTAVEVVAPIAGTVIDITDVPDPVFAKKSVGDGFGISAPPGGTVVSPG' A
#
# COMPACT_ATOMS: atom_id res chain seq x y z
N MET A 1 20.23 -7.14 -27.19
CA MET A 1 19.60 -5.80 -27.06
C MET A 1 19.08 -5.70 -25.63
N THR A 2 19.77 -4.96 -24.76
CA THR A 2 19.34 -4.72 -23.37
C THR A 2 18.61 -3.39 -23.33
N SER A 3 17.27 -3.42 -23.33
CA SER A 3 16.43 -2.23 -23.17
C SER A 3 16.56 -1.73 -21.73
N SER A 4 17.19 -0.57 -21.55
CA SER A 4 17.22 0.16 -20.29
C SER A 4 15.88 0.89 -20.13
N THR A 5 14.93 0.28 -19.42
CA THR A 5 13.72 0.98 -18.98
C THR A 5 14.09 1.80 -17.75
N THR A 6 14.19 3.12 -17.89
CA THR A 6 14.24 4.04 -16.74
C THR A 6 12.98 3.81 -15.91
N PRO A 7 13.10 3.52 -14.60
CA PRO A 7 11.93 3.27 -13.76
C PRO A 7 11.10 4.55 -13.66
N THR A 8 9.88 4.50 -14.23
CA THR A 8 8.88 5.55 -14.05
C THR A 8 8.32 5.44 -12.64
N ALA A 9 8.48 6.49 -11.82
CA ALA A 9 7.83 6.56 -10.53
C ALA A 9 6.32 6.70 -10.71
N VAL A 10 5.55 5.85 -10.03
CA VAL A 10 4.08 5.94 -9.97
C VAL A 10 3.73 6.52 -8.61
N GLU A 11 3.03 7.64 -8.61
CA GLU A 11 2.50 8.23 -7.37
C GLU A 11 1.21 7.51 -6.98
N VAL A 12 1.12 7.14 -5.70
CA VAL A 12 -0.06 6.50 -5.11
C VAL A 12 -0.52 7.37 -3.96
N VAL A 13 -1.75 7.88 -4.04
CA VAL A 13 -2.36 8.71 -2.99
C VAL A 13 -3.04 7.84 -1.93
N ALA A 14 -3.15 8.35 -0.71
CA ALA A 14 -3.78 7.63 0.38
C ALA A 14 -5.29 7.43 0.09
N PRO A 15 -5.80 6.19 0.03
CA PRO A 15 -7.21 5.91 -0.25
C PRO A 15 -8.14 6.24 0.94
N ILE A 16 -7.57 6.41 2.13
CA ILE A 16 -8.30 6.81 3.34
C ILE A 16 -7.32 7.51 4.31
N ALA A 17 -7.85 8.38 5.17
CA ALA A 17 -7.07 8.98 6.26
C ALA A 17 -6.67 7.91 7.29
N GLY A 18 -5.47 8.04 7.86
CA GLY A 18 -4.94 7.16 8.89
C GLY A 18 -3.41 7.20 8.92
N THR A 19 -2.81 6.25 9.65
CA THR A 19 -1.35 6.13 9.77
C THR A 19 -0.85 4.97 8.92
N VAL A 20 0.04 5.25 7.97
CA VAL A 20 0.71 4.21 7.18
C VAL A 20 1.57 3.34 8.09
N ILE A 21 1.43 2.02 7.97
CA ILE A 21 2.21 1.01 8.68
C ILE A 21 2.84 0.04 7.68
N ASP A 22 3.92 -0.64 8.06
CA ASP A 22 4.48 -1.70 7.23
C ASP A 22 3.43 -2.81 7.05
N ILE A 23 3.41 -3.43 5.88
CA ILE A 23 2.51 -4.55 5.62
C ILE A 23 2.76 -5.71 6.59
N THR A 24 3.99 -5.88 7.12
CA THR A 24 4.31 -6.90 8.12
C THR A 24 3.67 -6.65 9.49
N ASP A 25 3.28 -5.40 9.79
CA ASP A 25 2.65 -5.01 11.05
C ASP A 25 1.12 -5.16 11.01
N VAL A 26 0.56 -5.54 9.86
CA VAL A 26 -0.87 -5.84 9.71
C VAL A 26 -1.21 -7.10 10.52
N PRO A 27 -2.25 -7.10 11.37
CA PRO A 27 -2.54 -8.22 12.27
C PRO A 27 -3.01 -9.51 11.56
N ASP A 28 -3.38 -9.40 10.29
CA ASP A 28 -3.78 -10.55 9.47
C ASP A 28 -2.55 -11.22 8.83
N PRO A 29 -2.31 -12.52 9.09
CA PRO A 29 -1.14 -13.23 8.60
C PRO A 29 -1.08 -13.35 7.07
N VAL A 30 -2.21 -13.27 6.36
CA VAL A 30 -2.24 -13.33 4.89
C VAL A 30 -1.59 -12.08 4.29
N PHE A 31 -1.85 -10.91 4.89
CA PHE A 31 -1.20 -9.66 4.50
C PHE A 31 0.22 -9.56 5.05
N ALA A 32 0.43 -9.86 6.34
CA ALA A 32 1.75 -9.75 6.98
C ALA A 32 2.84 -10.62 6.33
N LYS A 33 2.46 -11.76 5.75
CA LYS A 33 3.36 -12.65 5.00
C LYS A 33 3.56 -12.22 3.54
N LYS A 34 3.00 -11.08 3.12
CA LYS A 34 3.00 -10.60 1.73
C LYS A 34 2.47 -11.63 0.73
N SER A 35 1.61 -12.55 1.16
CA SER A 35 1.17 -13.68 0.33
C SER A 35 0.22 -13.26 -0.80
N VAL A 36 -0.49 -12.15 -0.62
CA VAL A 36 -1.38 -11.55 -1.63
C VAL A 36 -0.62 -10.61 -2.55
N GLY A 37 0.54 -10.11 -2.12
CA GLY A 37 1.36 -9.13 -2.81
C GLY A 37 2.10 -8.23 -1.84
N ASP A 38 2.94 -7.34 -2.39
CA ASP A 38 3.60 -6.28 -1.63
C ASP A 38 2.68 -5.07 -1.45
N GLY A 39 2.97 -4.23 -0.45
CA GLY A 39 2.18 -3.04 -0.17
C GLY A 39 2.44 -2.46 1.21
N PHE A 40 1.44 -1.77 1.74
CA PHE A 40 1.45 -1.15 3.07
C PHE A 40 0.05 -1.23 3.69
N GLY A 41 -0.03 -1.10 5.02
CA GLY A 41 -1.29 -0.97 5.74
C GLY A 41 -1.60 0.49 6.09
N ILE A 42 -2.88 0.78 6.38
CA ILE A 42 -3.30 2.05 7.00
C ILE A 42 -4.01 1.70 8.31
N SER A 43 -3.40 2.08 9.43
CA SER A 43 -3.93 1.86 10.78
C SER A 43 -4.75 3.05 11.28
N ALA A 44 -5.64 2.77 12.22
CA ALA A 44 -6.50 3.76 12.89
C ALA A 44 -7.19 4.76 11.93
N PRO A 45 -7.86 4.30 10.85
CA PRO A 45 -8.65 5.22 10.05
C PRO A 45 -9.77 5.80 10.93
N PRO A 46 -10.03 7.12 10.91
CA PRO A 46 -11.08 7.74 11.72
C PRO A 46 -12.51 7.38 11.26
N GLY A 47 -12.65 6.38 10.38
CA GLY A 47 -13.85 6.14 9.58
C GLY A 47 -13.94 7.09 8.39
N GLY A 48 -15.01 6.98 7.60
CA GLY A 48 -15.29 7.88 6.48
C GLY A 48 -15.27 7.19 5.10
N THR A 49 -15.00 7.98 4.07
CA THR A 49 -15.07 7.55 2.66
C THR A 49 -13.73 7.01 2.19
N VAL A 50 -13.76 5.83 1.55
CA VAL A 50 -12.63 5.28 0.81
C VAL A 50 -12.65 5.83 -0.62
N VAL A 51 -11.52 6.32 -1.12
CA VAL A 51 -11.36 6.88 -2.47
C VAL A 51 -10.33 6.09 -3.30
N SER A 52 -10.26 6.37 -4.61
CA SER A 52 -9.22 5.78 -5.48
C SER A 52 -7.83 6.27 -5.08
N PRO A 53 -6.81 5.38 -5.00
CA PRO A 53 -5.43 5.75 -4.66
C PRO A 53 -4.62 6.29 -5.86
N GLY A 54 -5.28 6.54 -6.99
CA GLY A 54 -4.68 6.88 -8.27
C GLY A 54 -5.54 6.38 -9.42
#